data_AF-A0A447QX92-F1
#
_entry.id   AF-A0A447QX92-F1
#
_cell.length_a   1.000
_cell.length_b   1.000
_cell.length_c   1.000
_cell.angle_alpha   90.00
_cell.angle_beta   90.00
_cell.angle_gamma   90.00
#
_symmetry.space_group_name_H-M   'P 1'
#
loop_
_entity.id
_entity.type
_entity.pdbx_description
1 polymer ?
#
loop_
_entity_poly.entity_id
_entity_poly.type
_entity_poly.pdbx_seq_one_letter_code
_entity_poly.pdbx_strand_id
1 'polypeptide(L)'
;MAAQMLSPQAQKFLRNYALEMARKNGVFTAQQFFTISPPRETLLRDALIENADPFMGQITVMLVEQLVGQVVSTGIPGLYTGRKKDGRFNKALGVEGNEYKLYEVDSGSFLDYTTLTNWANAGTENEFYNRLQAFFYKSITNDLLRVALNGTHAADETDPVACPNGEDIHPDGTRSSKNVHQNRLSPTRLY
;
A
#
# COMPACT_ATOMS: atom_id res chain seq x y z
N MET A 1 29.56 -22.35 12.74
CA MET A 1 28.28 -21.98 12.10
C MET A 1 28.20 -22.74 10.81
N ALA A 2 27.37 -23.79 10.72
CA ALA A 2 27.25 -24.56 9.48
C ALA A 2 26.69 -23.65 8.38
N ALA A 3 27.29 -23.68 7.19
CA ALA A 3 26.75 -22.96 6.03
C ALA A 3 25.28 -23.37 5.86
N GLN A 4 24.38 -22.41 6.00
CA GLN A 4 22.94 -22.62 5.98
C GLN A 4 22.54 -23.01 4.55
N MET A 5 22.62 -24.29 4.19
CA MET A 5 22.29 -24.75 2.85
C MET A 5 20.78 -24.92 2.71
N LEU A 6 20.21 -24.32 1.67
CA LEU A 6 18.82 -24.56 1.26
C LEU A 6 18.64 -26.05 0.93
N SER A 7 17.63 -26.71 1.51
CA SER A 7 17.42 -28.14 1.23
C SER A 7 17.04 -28.38 -0.24
N PRO A 8 17.38 -29.55 -0.83
CA PRO A 8 17.00 -29.87 -2.20
C PRO A 8 15.47 -29.79 -2.44
N GLN A 9 14.68 -30.11 -1.43
CA GLN A 9 13.22 -29.99 -1.46
C GLN A 9 12.77 -28.53 -1.49
N ALA A 10 13.31 -27.68 -0.60
CA ALA A 10 13.01 -26.25 -0.59
C ALA A 10 13.43 -25.57 -1.90
N GLN A 11 14.59 -25.94 -2.45
CA GLN A 11 15.05 -25.45 -3.75
C GLN A 11 14.09 -25.86 -4.89
N LYS A 12 13.60 -27.11 -4.87
CA LYS A 12 12.61 -27.57 -5.85
C LYS A 12 11.32 -26.77 -5.74
N PHE A 13 10.78 -26.59 -4.55
CA PHE A 13 9.53 -25.83 -4.34
C PHE A 13 9.70 -24.36 -4.74
N LEU A 14 10.78 -23.69 -4.35
CA LEU A 14 11.04 -22.30 -4.76
C LEU A 14 11.15 -22.14 -6.28
N ARG A 15 11.84 -23.08 -6.95
CA ARG A 15 11.94 -23.06 -8.42
C ARG A 15 10.58 -23.23 -9.07
N ASN A 16 9.78 -24.17 -8.59
CA ASN A 16 8.44 -24.42 -9.12
C ASN A 16 7.52 -23.22 -8.89
N TYR A 17 7.58 -22.59 -7.70
CA TYR A 17 6.88 -21.34 -7.39
C TYR A 17 7.23 -20.22 -8.38
N ALA A 18 8.53 -19.99 -8.62
CA ALA A 18 8.98 -18.97 -9.56
C ALA A 18 8.51 -19.24 -11.01
N LEU A 19 8.46 -20.51 -11.44
CA LEU A 19 7.94 -20.90 -12.74
C LEU A 19 6.43 -20.70 -12.86
N GLU A 20 5.66 -21.03 -11.81
CA GLU A 20 4.22 -20.78 -11.80
C GLU A 20 3.89 -19.30 -11.81
N MET A 21 4.64 -18.50 -11.04
CA MET A 21 4.51 -17.04 -11.04
C MET A 21 4.80 -16.46 -12.41
N ALA A 22 5.86 -16.92 -13.09
CA ALA A 22 6.20 -16.52 -14.44
C ALA A 22 5.09 -16.87 -15.44
N ARG A 23 4.60 -18.12 -15.41
CA ARG A 23 3.49 -18.59 -16.26
C ARG A 23 2.22 -17.77 -16.06
N LYS A 24 1.84 -17.49 -14.81
CA LYS A 24 0.65 -16.69 -14.48
C LYS A 24 0.76 -15.27 -15.02
N ASN A 25 1.97 -14.72 -15.09
CA ASN A 25 2.23 -13.39 -15.63
C ASN A 25 2.56 -13.37 -17.12
N GLY A 26 2.58 -14.53 -17.80
CA GLY A 26 2.86 -14.63 -19.23
C GLY A 26 4.33 -14.39 -19.59
N VAL A 27 5.24 -14.50 -18.63
CA VAL A 27 6.69 -14.33 -18.82
C VAL A 27 7.44 -15.66 -18.67
N PHE A 28 8.60 -15.77 -19.31
CA PHE A 28 9.40 -17.00 -19.29
C PHE A 28 10.15 -17.21 -17.96
N THR A 29 10.54 -16.13 -17.30
CA THR A 29 11.21 -16.18 -15.99
C THR A 29 10.69 -15.06 -15.10
N ALA A 30 10.61 -15.32 -13.79
CA ALA A 30 10.30 -14.31 -12.77
C ALA A 30 11.58 -13.57 -12.28
N GLN A 31 12.69 -13.69 -13.01
CA GLN A 31 13.98 -13.09 -12.65
C GLN A 31 14.10 -11.65 -13.14
N GLN A 32 13.23 -11.23 -14.07
CA GLN A 32 13.21 -9.90 -14.66
C GLN A 32 11.90 -9.19 -14.34
N PHE A 33 11.88 -7.89 -14.57
CA PHE A 33 10.67 -7.07 -14.54
C PHE A 33 9.61 -7.64 -15.49
N PHE A 34 8.36 -7.71 -15.02
CA PHE A 34 7.21 -8.08 -15.84
C PHE A 34 6.06 -7.12 -15.57
N THR A 35 5.27 -6.84 -16.60
CA THR A 35 4.10 -5.97 -16.48
C THR A 35 2.91 -6.79 -16.01
N ILE A 36 2.22 -6.32 -14.98
CA ILE A 36 0.96 -6.88 -14.51
C ILE A 36 -0.17 -6.17 -15.24
N SER A 37 -1.08 -6.93 -15.85
CA SER A 37 -2.28 -6.35 -16.48
C SER A 37 -3.23 -5.76 -15.42
N PRO A 38 -3.97 -4.68 -15.70
CA PRO A 38 -4.83 -4.02 -14.69
C PRO A 38 -5.79 -4.96 -13.93
N PRO A 39 -6.47 -5.95 -14.55
CA PRO A 39 -7.33 -6.88 -13.80
C PRO A 39 -6.57 -7.74 -12.79
N ARG A 40 -5.30 -8.09 -13.08
CA ARG A 40 -4.46 -8.86 -12.16
C ARG A 40 -3.88 -7.99 -11.05
N GLU A 41 -3.63 -6.71 -11.33
CA GLU A 41 -3.23 -5.74 -10.32
C GLU A 41 -4.33 -5.56 -9.27
N THR A 42 -5.59 -5.47 -9.72
CA THR A 42 -6.75 -5.48 -8.81
C THR A 42 -6.77 -6.73 -7.94
N LEU A 43 -6.64 -7.92 -8.54
CA LEU A 43 -6.63 -9.18 -7.77
C LEU A 43 -5.46 -9.27 -6.78
N LEU A 44 -4.27 -8.79 -7.16
CA LEU A 44 -3.11 -8.75 -6.27
C LEU A 44 -3.38 -7.82 -5.08
N ARG A 45 -3.98 -6.66 -5.33
CA ARG A 45 -4.33 -5.68 -4.31
C ARG A 45 -5.41 -6.21 -3.36
N ASP A 46 -6.43 -6.86 -3.90
CA ASP A 46 -7.46 -7.51 -3.10
C ASP A 46 -6.84 -8.59 -2.20
N ALA A 47 -5.96 -9.43 -2.76
CA ALA A 47 -5.21 -10.41 -1.97
C ALA A 47 -4.33 -9.77 -0.88
N LEU A 48 -3.70 -8.63 -1.16
CA LEU A 48 -2.91 -7.88 -0.16
C LEU A 48 -3.80 -7.38 0.99
N ILE A 49 -4.98 -6.84 0.70
CA ILE A 49 -5.92 -6.32 1.71
C ILE A 49 -6.53 -7.47 2.52
N GLU A 50 -6.91 -8.57 1.88
CA GLU A 50 -7.50 -9.75 2.53
C GLU A 50 -6.53 -10.47 3.47
N ASN A 51 -5.23 -10.49 3.14
CA ASN A 51 -4.20 -11.14 3.96
C ASN A 51 -3.62 -10.24 5.07
N ALA A 52 -4.13 -9.01 5.19
CA ALA A 52 -3.64 -8.03 6.13
C ALA A 52 -4.37 -8.05 7.48
N ASP A 53 -3.98 -7.11 8.35
CA ASP A 53 -4.72 -6.84 9.58
C ASP A 53 -6.19 -6.53 9.28
N PRO A 54 -7.16 -7.00 10.10
CA PRO A 54 -8.59 -6.74 9.89
C PRO A 54 -8.95 -5.26 9.68
N PHE A 55 -8.12 -4.34 10.19
CA PHE A 55 -8.28 -2.91 9.98
C PHE A 55 -8.19 -2.50 8.50
N MET A 56 -7.40 -3.19 7.68
CA MET A 56 -7.25 -2.88 6.26
C MET A 56 -8.55 -3.04 5.47
N GLY A 57 -9.43 -3.97 5.88
CA GLY A 57 -10.76 -4.12 5.28
C GLY A 57 -11.68 -2.93 5.50
N GLN A 58 -11.34 -2.01 6.42
CA GLN A 58 -12.08 -0.77 6.67
C GLN A 58 -11.51 0.42 5.88
N ILE A 59 -10.35 0.27 5.25
CA ILE A 59 -9.69 1.32 4.48
C ILE A 59 -10.04 1.15 3.00
N THR A 60 -10.43 2.25 2.34
CA THR A 60 -10.65 2.24 0.90
C THR A 60 -9.36 2.55 0.17
N VAL A 61 -8.92 1.64 -0.71
CA VAL A 61 -7.67 1.77 -1.45
C VAL A 61 -7.99 1.84 -2.95
N MET A 62 -8.00 3.04 -3.56
CA MET A 62 -8.43 3.25 -4.96
C MET A 62 -7.26 3.30 -5.96
N LEU A 63 -7.51 2.85 -7.19
CA LEU A 63 -6.60 3.06 -8.32
C LEU A 63 -6.95 4.39 -8.99
N VAL A 64 -5.93 5.18 -9.30
CA VAL A 64 -6.05 6.45 -10.01
C VAL A 64 -5.02 6.50 -11.12
N GLU A 65 -5.39 7.06 -12.27
CA GLU A 65 -4.50 7.16 -13.43
C GLU A 65 -3.57 8.37 -13.36
N GLN A 66 -3.91 9.36 -12.53
CA GLN A 66 -3.18 10.62 -12.41
C GLN A 66 -2.20 10.58 -11.24
N LEU A 67 -0.96 11.01 -11.49
CA LEU A 67 0.09 11.12 -10.47
C LEU A 67 -0.20 12.24 -9.45
N VAL A 68 -0.87 13.31 -9.87
CA VAL A 68 -1.33 14.40 -9.00
C VAL A 68 -2.79 14.67 -9.32
N GLY A 69 -3.62 14.82 -8.31
CA GLY A 69 -5.03 15.11 -8.48
C GLY A 69 -5.69 15.63 -7.22
N GLN A 70 -7.01 15.80 -7.26
CA GLN A 70 -7.80 16.23 -6.11
C GLN A 70 -8.75 15.12 -5.68
N VAL A 71 -8.72 14.78 -4.39
CA VAL A 71 -9.72 13.95 -3.73
C VAL A 71 -10.97 14.80 -3.51
N VAL A 72 -11.98 14.60 -4.36
CA VAL A 72 -13.29 15.21 -4.17
C VAL A 72 -14.09 14.36 -3.20
N SER A 73 -14.14 14.77 -1.94
CA SER A 73 -15.09 14.17 -0.99
C SER A 73 -16.48 14.73 -1.28
N THR A 74 -17.38 13.91 -1.82
CA THR A 74 -18.77 14.31 -2.14
C THR A 74 -19.66 14.39 -0.90
N GLY A 75 -19.12 14.20 0.31
CA GLY A 75 -19.88 14.16 1.55
C GLY A 75 -19.36 15.13 2.59
N ILE A 76 -19.65 16.44 2.46
CA ILE A 76 -19.49 17.35 3.60
C ILE A 76 -20.55 16.98 4.65
N PRO A 77 -20.19 16.64 5.90
CA PRO A 77 -21.16 16.44 6.96
C PRO A 77 -21.97 17.72 7.19
N GLY A 78 -23.28 17.58 7.39
CA GLY A 78 -24.13 18.70 7.78
C GLY A 78 -25.58 18.54 7.34
N LEU A 79 -26.40 19.49 7.77
CA LEU A 79 -27.83 19.46 7.51
C LEU A 79 -28.13 19.91 6.07
N TYR A 80 -28.48 18.95 5.21
CA TYR A 80 -28.96 19.20 3.84
C TYR A 80 -30.48 19.37 3.77
N THR A 81 -31.18 19.13 4.87
CA THR A 81 -32.64 19.20 4.97
C THR A 81 -33.05 20.34 5.88
N GLY A 82 -33.71 21.36 5.35
CA GLY A 82 -34.15 22.52 6.13
C GLY A 82 -35.40 23.17 5.56
N ARG A 83 -36.00 24.09 6.32
CA ARG A 83 -37.15 24.91 5.88
C ARG A 83 -36.70 26.36 5.74
N LYS A 84 -37.14 27.04 4.68
CA LYS A 84 -36.93 28.47 4.45
C LYS A 84 -38.26 29.08 4.02
N LYS A 85 -38.66 30.19 4.65
CA LYS A 85 -40.01 30.76 4.51
C LYS A 85 -40.28 31.29 3.09
N ASP A 86 -39.25 31.83 2.44
CA ASP A 86 -39.34 32.46 1.11
C ASP A 86 -38.42 31.80 0.08
N GLY A 87 -38.24 30.47 0.13
CA GLY A 87 -37.46 29.76 -0.90
C GLY A 87 -37.09 28.33 -0.56
N ARG A 88 -36.29 27.69 -1.43
CA ARG A 88 -35.77 26.33 -1.21
C ARG A 88 -34.53 26.37 -0.33
N PHE A 89 -34.48 25.50 0.68
CA PHE A 89 -33.26 25.29 1.45
C PHE A 89 -32.26 24.53 0.57
N ASN A 90 -31.16 25.20 0.24
CA ASN A 90 -30.08 24.64 -0.57
C ASN A 90 -28.77 24.84 0.18
N LYS A 91 -27.94 23.81 0.25
CA LYS A 91 -26.55 23.91 0.70
C LYS A 91 -25.66 23.60 -0.49
N ALA A 92 -24.70 24.47 -0.79
CA ALA A 92 -23.70 24.19 -1.80
C ALA A 92 -22.85 22.99 -1.34
N LEU A 93 -22.60 22.04 -2.24
CA LEU A 93 -21.54 21.06 -2.01
C LEU A 93 -20.23 21.85 -2.04
N GLY A 94 -19.60 22.03 -0.88
CA GLY A 94 -18.24 22.52 -0.85
C GLY A 94 -17.35 21.47 -1.49
N VAL A 95 -16.65 21.83 -2.55
CA VAL A 95 -15.63 20.99 -3.17
C VAL A 95 -14.30 21.45 -2.60
N GLU A 96 -14.10 21.25 -1.30
CA GLU A 96 -12.77 21.35 -0.73
C GLU A 96 -12.08 20.02 -1.01
N GLY A 97 -11.39 19.97 -2.16
CA GLY A 97 -10.63 18.80 -2.56
C GLY A 97 -9.27 18.79 -1.88
N ASN A 98 -8.92 17.66 -1.25
CA ASN A 98 -7.54 17.45 -0.79
C ASN A 98 -6.68 17.10 -2.01
N GLU A 99 -5.57 17.80 -2.22
CA GLU A 99 -4.63 17.41 -3.27
C GLU A 99 -3.90 16.13 -2.84
N TYR A 100 -3.77 15.18 -3.76
CA TYR A 100 -2.96 13.99 -3.59
C TYR A 100 -1.83 14.00 -4.61
N LYS A 101 -0.68 13.46 -4.22
CA LYS A 101 0.45 13.20 -5.10
C LYS A 101 0.96 11.78 -4.84
N LEU A 102 1.11 11.01 -5.90
CA LEU A 102 1.68 9.67 -5.85
C LEU A 102 3.21 9.74 -5.91
N TYR A 103 3.85 8.86 -5.16
CA TYR A 103 5.28 8.69 -5.11
C TYR A 103 5.57 7.21 -5.38
N GLU A 104 6.67 6.96 -6.08
CA GLU A 104 7.16 5.60 -6.31
C GLU A 104 7.66 5.01 -4.99
N VAL A 105 7.24 3.78 -4.69
CA VAL A 105 7.64 3.06 -3.48
C VAL A 105 7.89 1.62 -3.87
N ASP A 106 9.07 1.12 -3.54
CA ASP A 106 9.44 -0.27 -3.72
C ASP A 106 9.31 -1.05 -2.40
N SER A 107 8.78 -2.27 -2.47
CA SER A 107 8.65 -3.16 -1.33
C SER A 107 9.40 -4.45 -1.57
N GLY A 108 10.28 -4.82 -0.63
CA GLY A 108 11.04 -6.05 -0.68
C GLY A 108 11.19 -6.68 0.70
N SER A 109 10.96 -7.98 0.80
CA SER A 109 11.28 -8.76 2.00
C SER A 109 12.06 -10.01 1.62
N PHE A 110 12.84 -10.53 2.56
CA PHE A 110 13.66 -11.71 2.37
C PHE A 110 13.41 -12.72 3.50
N LEU A 111 13.64 -14.00 3.20
CA LEU A 111 13.54 -15.09 4.15
C LEU A 111 14.84 -15.87 4.17
N ASP A 112 15.31 -16.20 5.37
CA ASP A 112 16.49 -17.04 5.54
C ASP A 112 16.26 -18.46 5.04
N TYR A 113 17.32 -19.09 4.53
CA TYR A 113 17.27 -20.46 4.01
C TYR A 113 16.83 -21.50 5.05
N THR A 114 17.09 -21.25 6.33
CA THR A 114 16.60 -22.07 7.45
C THR A 114 15.08 -22.13 7.46
N THR A 115 14.43 -20.97 7.37
CA THR A 115 12.97 -20.84 7.44
C THR A 115 12.33 -21.51 6.24
N LEU A 116 12.88 -21.27 5.04
CA LEU A 116 12.42 -21.91 3.81
C LEU A 116 12.55 -23.43 3.89
N THR A 117 13.68 -23.93 4.39
CA THR A 117 13.90 -25.37 4.58
C THR A 117 12.93 -25.96 5.59
N ASN A 118 12.71 -25.29 6.72
CA ASN A 118 11.77 -25.76 7.74
C ASN A 118 10.33 -25.82 7.23
N TRP A 119 9.88 -24.82 6.48
CA TRP A 119 8.54 -24.83 5.89
C TRP A 119 8.39 -25.91 4.82
N ALA A 120 9.42 -26.10 3.98
CA ALA A 120 9.41 -27.15 2.96
C ALA A 120 9.37 -28.55 3.57
N ASN A 121 10.04 -28.77 4.71
CA ASN A 121 10.06 -30.05 5.40
C ASN A 121 8.77 -30.31 6.20
N ALA A 122 8.13 -29.27 6.71
CA ALA A 122 6.97 -29.38 7.59
C ALA A 122 5.63 -29.58 6.86
N GLY A 123 5.61 -29.49 5.53
CA GLY A 123 4.36 -29.51 4.78
C GLY A 123 4.50 -29.91 3.31
N THR A 124 3.38 -29.81 2.61
CA THR A 124 3.29 -30.04 1.17
C THR A 124 3.77 -28.83 0.37
N GLU A 125 3.99 -29.01 -0.93
CA GLU A 125 4.35 -27.92 -1.84
C GLU A 125 3.32 -26.76 -1.82
N ASN A 126 2.02 -27.08 -1.80
CA ASN A 126 0.96 -26.09 -1.72
C ASN A 126 0.97 -25.32 -0.40
N GLU A 127 1.21 -26.01 0.73
CA GLU A 127 1.32 -25.35 2.04
C GLU A 127 2.54 -24.44 2.10
N PHE A 128 3.66 -24.85 1.49
CA PHE A 128 4.84 -24.02 1.34
C PHE A 128 4.53 -22.74 0.55
N TYR A 129 3.82 -22.85 -0.58
CA TYR A 129 3.42 -21.68 -1.38
C TYR A 129 2.49 -20.75 -0.63
N ASN A 130 1.51 -21.29 0.08
CA ASN A 130 0.56 -20.49 0.86
C ASN A 130 1.28 -19.73 1.98
N ARG A 131 2.20 -20.37 2.70
CA ARG A 131 3.01 -19.71 3.74
C ARG A 131 3.90 -18.61 3.17
N LEU A 132 4.54 -18.89 2.03
CA LEU A 132 5.40 -17.93 1.34
C LEU A 132 4.60 -16.69 0.90
N GLN A 133 3.48 -16.88 0.20
CA GLN A 133 2.63 -15.77 -0.24
C GLN A 133 2.05 -14.99 0.94
N ALA A 134 1.52 -15.67 1.96
CA ALA A 134 0.97 -15.01 3.14
C ALA A 134 2.01 -14.18 3.88
N PHE A 135 3.26 -14.64 3.97
CA PHE A 135 4.35 -13.86 4.54
C PHE A 135 4.60 -12.57 3.76
N PHE A 136 4.74 -12.66 2.43
CA PHE A 136 4.97 -11.49 1.59
C PHE A 136 3.82 -10.49 1.66
N TYR A 137 2.58 -10.97 1.48
CA TYR A 137 1.40 -10.11 1.52
C TYR A 137 1.26 -9.40 2.87
N LYS A 138 1.40 -10.14 3.97
CA LYS A 138 1.31 -9.55 5.30
C LYS A 138 2.40 -8.52 5.57
N SER A 139 3.62 -8.77 5.11
CA SER A 139 4.76 -7.85 5.30
C SER A 139 4.51 -6.54 4.57
N ILE A 140 4.16 -6.63 3.28
CA ILE A 140 3.89 -5.46 2.43
C ILE A 140 2.70 -4.66 2.98
N THR A 141 1.60 -5.33 3.33
CA THR A 141 0.42 -4.59 3.78
C THR A 141 0.59 -3.95 5.15
N ASN A 142 1.33 -4.58 6.06
CA ASN A 142 1.65 -3.98 7.35
C ASN A 142 2.51 -2.72 7.20
N ASP A 143 3.47 -2.74 6.27
CA ASP A 143 4.32 -1.57 6.01
C ASP A 143 3.53 -0.47 5.30
N LEU A 144 2.66 -0.82 4.35
CA LEU A 144 1.73 0.13 3.74
C LEU A 144 0.88 0.84 4.81
N LEU A 145 0.32 0.09 5.76
CA LEU A 145 -0.46 0.65 6.87
C LEU A 145 0.40 1.53 7.78
N ARG A 146 1.61 1.09 8.10
CA ARG A 146 2.53 1.85 8.97
C ARG A 146 2.89 3.20 8.35
N VAL A 147 3.24 3.22 7.07
CA VAL A 147 3.56 4.43 6.31
C VAL A 147 2.33 5.31 6.15
N ALA A 148 1.16 4.72 5.85
CA ALA A 148 -0.08 5.50 5.69
C ALA A 148 -0.47 6.28 6.96
N LEU A 149 -0.11 5.79 8.14
CA LEU A 149 -0.43 6.42 9.43
C LEU A 149 0.66 7.34 9.97
N ASN A 150 1.94 7.09 9.67
CA ASN A 150 3.07 7.81 10.26
C ASN A 150 3.88 8.64 9.25
N GLY A 151 3.61 8.49 7.96
CA GLY A 151 4.30 9.17 6.89
C GLY A 151 4.34 10.70 7.05
N THR A 152 5.46 11.34 6.76
CA THR A 152 5.62 12.80 6.90
C THR A 152 6.17 13.46 5.65
N HIS A 153 7.09 12.81 4.95
CA HIS A 153 7.69 13.27 3.71
C HIS A 153 8.10 12.07 2.86
N ALA A 154 8.51 12.33 1.62
CA ALA A 154 9.12 11.35 0.74
C ALA A 154 10.57 11.76 0.52
N ALA A 155 11.50 11.04 1.14
CA ALA A 155 12.94 11.21 0.96
C ALA A 155 13.43 10.38 -0.24
N ASP A 156 14.57 10.77 -0.82
CA ASP A 156 15.19 10.00 -1.92
C ASP A 156 15.75 8.66 -1.43
N GLU A 157 16.17 8.58 -0.17
CA GLU A 157 16.65 7.36 0.48
C GLU A 157 15.99 7.20 1.86
N THR A 158 15.49 6.00 2.14
CA THR A 158 14.85 5.67 3.42
C THR A 158 15.89 5.31 4.48
N ASP A 159 15.79 5.90 5.68
CA ASP A 159 16.61 5.57 6.84
C ASP A 159 15.77 4.89 7.94
N PRO A 160 15.86 3.54 8.07
CA PRO A 160 15.10 2.80 9.08
C PRO A 160 15.51 3.10 10.53
N VAL A 161 16.68 3.71 10.76
CA VAL A 161 17.18 4.06 12.11
C VAL A 161 16.63 5.41 12.53
N ALA A 162 16.68 6.40 11.64
CA ALA A 162 16.14 7.74 11.90
C ALA A 162 14.60 7.77 11.82
N CYS A 163 14.01 6.99 10.92
CA CYS A 163 12.57 6.93 10.65
C CYS A 163 12.03 5.49 10.81
N PRO A 164 12.00 4.92 12.04
CA PRO A 164 11.64 3.52 12.27
C PRO A 164 10.18 3.16 11.89
N ASN A 165 9.32 4.17 11.75
CA ASN A 165 7.93 4.01 11.34
C ASN A 165 7.70 4.24 9.82
N GLY A 166 8.75 4.49 9.03
CA GLY A 166 8.62 4.83 7.61
C GLY A 166 8.07 6.24 7.38
N GLU A 167 8.47 7.18 8.25
CA GLU A 167 8.06 8.59 8.22
C GLU A 167 8.56 9.34 6.97
N ASP A 168 9.57 8.80 6.31
CA ASP A 168 10.31 9.33 5.16
C ASP A 168 9.95 8.63 3.83
N ILE A 169 9.01 7.68 3.84
CA ILE A 169 8.61 6.91 2.65
C ILE A 169 7.54 7.66 1.84
N HIS A 170 6.51 8.18 2.50
CA HIS A 170 5.42 8.89 1.85
C HIS A 170 4.77 9.85 2.86
N PRO A 171 4.35 11.06 2.47
CA PRO A 171 3.61 11.96 3.37
C PRO A 171 2.20 11.43 3.66
N ASP A 172 1.79 11.40 4.92
CA ASP A 172 0.43 10.96 5.28
C ASP A 172 -0.64 11.95 4.75
N GLY A 173 -1.76 11.39 4.27
CA GLY A 173 -2.89 12.19 3.80
C GLY A 173 -3.49 13.07 4.91
N THR A 174 -3.41 12.63 6.17
CA THR A 174 -3.96 13.34 7.33
C THR A 174 -3.22 14.61 7.71
N ARG A 175 -1.88 14.70 7.61
CA ARG A 175 -1.16 15.97 7.82
C ARG A 175 -1.02 16.79 6.56
N SER A 176 -1.04 16.20 5.37
CA SER A 176 -1.14 16.95 4.12
C SER A 176 -2.34 17.93 4.17
N SER A 177 -3.50 17.46 4.65
CA SER A 177 -4.67 18.33 4.88
C SER A 177 -4.42 19.46 5.89
N LYS A 178 -3.67 19.21 6.99
CA LYS A 178 -3.37 20.22 8.02
C LYS A 178 -2.37 21.27 7.55
N ASN A 179 -1.36 20.88 6.77
CA ASN A 179 -0.36 21.81 6.23
C ASN A 179 -0.95 22.75 5.17
N VAL A 180 -1.91 22.28 4.36
CA VAL A 180 -2.65 23.14 3.43
C VAL A 180 -3.46 24.21 4.17
N HIS A 181 -4.04 23.87 5.33
CA HIS A 181 -4.74 24.85 6.17
C HIS A 181 -3.79 25.82 6.91
N GLN A 182 -2.61 25.38 7.34
CA GLN A 182 -1.63 26.26 8.02
C GLN A 182 -0.89 27.19 7.06
N ASN A 183 -0.54 26.75 5.84
CA ASN A 183 0.11 27.62 4.84
C ASN A 183 -0.81 28.72 4.29
N ARG A 184 -2.15 28.60 4.46
CA ARG A 184 -3.11 29.66 4.12
C ARG A 184 -3.29 30.71 5.23
N LEU A 185 -2.69 30.52 6.41
CA LEU A 185 -2.78 31.42 7.56
C LEU A 185 -1.46 32.18 7.80
N SER A 186 -0.75 32.58 6.75
CA SER A 186 0.31 33.60 6.87
C SER A 186 -0.32 35.00 6.66
N PRO A 187 -0.15 35.95 7.61
CA PRO A 187 -0.81 37.25 7.54
C PRO A 187 -0.01 38.17 6.62
N THR A 188 -0.35 38.23 5.33
CA THR A 188 0.23 39.23 4.44
C THR A 188 -0.54 40.55 4.59
N ARG A 189 0.10 41.42 5.37
CA ARG A 189 -0.07 42.87 5.58
C ARG A 189 -0.99 43.59 4.57
N LEU A 190 -1.89 44.36 5.18
CA LEU A 190 -2.44 45.61 4.66
C LEU A 190 -1.35 46.45 3.97
N TYR A 191 -1.63 46.83 2.73
CA TYR A 191 -1.42 48.18 2.22
C TYR A 191 -2.71 48.62 1.55
#